data_AF-A0A5C6TZ67-F1
#
_entry.id   AF-A0A5C6TZ67-F1
#
_cell.length_a   1.000
_cell.length_b   1.000
_cell.length_c   1.000
_cell.angle_alpha   90.00
_cell.angle_beta   90.00
_cell.angle_gamma   90.00
#
_symmetry.space_group_name_H-M   'P 1'
#
loop_
_entity.id
_entity.type
_entity.pdbx_description
1 polymer ?
#
loop_
_entity_poly.entity_id
_entity_poly.type
_entity_poly.pdbx_seq_one_letter_code
_entity_poly.pdbx_strand_id
1 'polypeptide(L)'
;MVTVFNRGAQRLLGHDPDDVIGRMRALDFHDGEEMKMRAGTLAARCGRPVAPREAVLAEESLGREQEWTFRRRDGSTVPVSLVVTAMRDDAGALVGYLSLAQDVSARREYERSLKQAMHRANHANRAKSQFLANMSHEIRTPLNAVIGLSYLLERTALDADQSGFVGKIKVASKSLLSIINDVLDLSKIEAAEMQIERAPFAPLPMLTEIAELMRVQAEAKGIGFAMETPDPLPDAVEGDVTRLRR
;
A
#
# COMPACT_ATOMS: atom_id res chain seq x y z
N MET A 1 -21.96 37.53 20.13
CA MET A 1 -20.84 38.18 19.41
C MET A 1 -19.53 37.60 19.93
N VAL A 2 -18.43 37.76 19.21
CA VAL A 2 -17.11 37.33 19.72
C VAL A 2 -16.73 38.20 20.91
N THR A 3 -16.38 37.57 22.04
CA THR A 3 -15.95 38.25 23.27
C THR A 3 -14.45 38.08 23.53
N VAL A 4 -13.85 37.01 23.00
CA VAL A 4 -12.43 36.71 23.12
C VAL A 4 -11.88 36.36 21.74
N PHE A 5 -10.79 37.00 21.35
CA PHE A 5 -10.09 36.75 20.10
C PHE A 5 -8.58 36.77 20.36
N ASN A 6 -7.96 35.58 20.41
CA ASN A 6 -6.56 35.46 20.80
C ASN A 6 -5.60 35.68 19.61
N ARG A 7 -4.30 35.75 19.90
CA ARG A 7 -3.26 35.94 18.88
C ARG A 7 -3.22 34.82 17.82
N GLY A 8 -3.61 33.60 18.19
CA GLY A 8 -3.73 32.48 17.27
C GLY A 8 -4.81 32.73 16.22
N ALA A 9 -6.00 33.15 16.65
CA ALA A 9 -7.10 33.51 15.78
C ALA A 9 -6.77 34.71 14.89
N GLN A 10 -6.08 35.74 15.42
CA GLN A 10 -5.59 36.86 14.61
C GLN A 10 -4.65 36.42 13.49
N ARG A 11 -3.68 35.53 13.79
CA ARG A 11 -2.77 34.98 12.76
C ARG A 11 -3.48 34.11 11.75
N LEU A 12 -4.44 33.30 12.20
CA LEU A 12 -5.20 32.38 11.35
C LEU A 12 -6.11 33.12 10.36
N LEU A 13 -6.86 34.11 10.87
CA LEU A 13 -7.94 34.78 10.15
C LEU A 13 -7.55 36.14 9.57
N GLY A 14 -6.45 36.75 10.03
CA GLY A 14 -5.95 38.03 9.53
C GLY A 14 -6.75 39.27 9.98
N HIS A 15 -7.65 39.11 10.95
CA HIS A 15 -8.43 40.21 11.52
C HIS A 15 -7.73 40.83 12.73
N ASP A 16 -7.87 42.14 12.90
CA ASP A 16 -7.48 42.81 14.14
C ASP A 16 -8.53 42.53 15.24
N PRO A 17 -8.13 42.27 16.51
CA PRO A 17 -9.07 42.05 17.60
C PRO A 17 -10.13 43.15 17.73
N ASP A 18 -9.79 44.43 17.49
CA ASP A 18 -10.72 45.55 17.65
C ASP A 18 -11.82 45.59 16.58
N ASP A 19 -11.57 44.94 15.43
CA ASP A 19 -12.55 44.77 14.36
C ASP A 19 -13.49 43.58 14.63
N VAL A 20 -13.12 42.67 15.52
CA VAL A 20 -13.81 41.40 15.76
C VAL A 20 -14.60 41.43 17.07
N ILE A 21 -13.94 41.80 18.17
CA ILE A 21 -14.51 41.72 19.52
C ILE A 21 -15.69 42.69 19.63
N GLY A 22 -16.85 42.17 20.02
CA GLY A 22 -18.08 42.95 20.13
C GLY A 22 -18.66 43.45 18.80
N ARG A 23 -18.09 43.07 17.64
CA ARG A 23 -18.54 43.51 16.31
C ARG A 23 -18.92 42.37 15.38
N MET A 24 -18.19 41.25 15.44
CA MET A 24 -18.42 40.08 14.60
C MET A 24 -18.98 38.89 15.39
N ARG A 25 -19.50 37.88 14.69
CA ARG A 25 -19.88 36.57 15.22
C ARG A 25 -18.86 35.54 14.75
N ALA A 26 -18.58 34.53 15.59
CA ALA A 26 -17.65 33.45 15.22
C ALA A 26 -18.07 32.69 13.96
N LEU A 27 -19.38 32.63 13.69
CA LEU A 27 -19.94 32.01 12.48
C LEU A 27 -19.64 32.81 11.20
N ASP A 28 -19.34 34.11 11.29
CA ASP A 28 -19.05 34.95 10.12
C ASP A 28 -17.71 34.59 9.45
N PHE A 29 -16.86 33.85 10.16
CA PHE A 29 -15.60 33.32 9.64
C PHE A 29 -15.78 32.05 8.82
N HIS A 30 -16.93 31.37 8.86
CA HIS A 30 -17.14 30.14 8.10
C HIS A 30 -17.45 30.45 6.64
N ASP A 31 -17.12 29.52 5.75
CA ASP A 31 -17.61 29.56 4.37
C ASP A 31 -19.14 29.36 4.34
N GLY A 32 -19.84 30.35 3.80
CA GLY A 32 -21.30 30.38 3.81
C GLY A 32 -21.96 29.29 2.97
N GLU A 33 -21.32 28.89 1.86
CA GLU A 33 -21.83 27.82 0.99
C GLU A 33 -21.63 26.46 1.64
N GLU A 34 -20.48 26.23 2.28
CA GLU A 34 -20.23 25.02 3.07
C GLU A 34 -21.25 24.87 4.22
N MET A 35 -21.54 25.96 4.95
CA MET A 35 -22.56 25.94 6.00
C MET A 35 -23.95 25.60 5.47
N LYS A 36 -24.36 26.18 4.33
CA LYS A 36 -25.64 25.86 3.69
C LYS A 36 -25.72 24.41 3.26
N MET A 37 -24.65 23.91 2.63
CA MET A 37 -24.57 22.52 2.17
C MET A 37 -24.71 21.54 3.33
N ARG A 38 -23.93 21.73 4.41
CA ARG A 38 -24.01 20.86 5.59
C ARG A 38 -25.34 20.97 6.32
N ALA A 39 -25.95 22.16 6.38
CA ALA A 39 -27.30 22.31 6.90
C ALA A 39 -28.34 21.56 6.07
N GLY A 40 -28.21 21.55 4.74
CA GLY A 40 -29.05 20.74 3.85
C GLY A 40 -28.91 19.24 4.11
N THR A 41 -27.68 18.74 4.27
CA THR A 41 -27.43 17.34 4.63
C THR A 41 -28.04 16.97 5.98
N LEU A 42 -27.88 17.84 6.98
CA LEU A 42 -28.45 17.63 8.31
C LEU A 42 -29.99 17.69 8.27
N ALA A 43 -30.56 18.62 7.51
CA ALA A 43 -32.01 18.74 7.32
C ALA A 43 -32.62 17.48 6.71
N ALA A 44 -31.98 16.92 5.67
CA ALA A 44 -32.41 15.67 5.05
C ALA A 44 -32.39 14.50 6.04
N ARG A 45 -31.38 14.44 6.92
CA ARG A 45 -31.27 13.39 7.95
C ARG A 45 -32.32 13.53 9.06
N CYS A 46 -32.56 14.76 9.51
CA CYS A 46 -33.47 15.03 10.63
C CYS A 46 -34.94 15.20 10.21
N GLY A 47 -35.24 15.22 8.91
CA GLY A 47 -36.60 15.38 8.38
C GLY A 47 -37.21 16.76 8.63
N ARG A 48 -36.40 17.78 8.91
CA ARG A 48 -36.85 19.16 9.14
C ARG A 48 -35.86 20.17 8.58
N PRO A 49 -36.29 21.40 8.24
CA PRO A 49 -35.37 22.48 7.89
C PRO A 49 -34.37 22.76 9.03
N VAL A 50 -33.10 22.93 8.65
CA VAL A 50 -31.98 23.24 9.55
C VAL A 50 -31.33 24.52 9.04
N ALA A 51 -31.12 25.48 9.93
CA ALA A 51 -30.44 26.73 9.56
C ALA A 51 -28.91 26.52 9.42
N PRO A 52 -28.20 27.27 8.56
CA PRO A 52 -26.74 27.18 8.44
C PRO A 52 -26.00 27.26 9.79
N ARG A 53 -26.41 28.19 10.66
CA ARG A 53 -25.86 28.33 12.02
C ARG A 53 -26.07 27.11 12.92
N GLU A 54 -27.16 26.39 12.70
CA GLU A 54 -27.52 25.22 13.49
C GLU A 54 -26.67 24.01 13.09
N ALA A 55 -26.22 23.94 11.83
CA ALA A 55 -25.29 22.89 11.39
C ALA A 55 -23.94 22.95 12.13
N VAL A 56 -23.48 24.15 12.52
CA VAL A 56 -22.23 24.34 13.28
C VAL A 56 -22.43 24.10 14.77
N LEU A 57 -23.60 24.50 15.32
CA LEU A 57 -23.88 24.51 16.76
C LEU A 57 -24.80 23.37 17.23
N ALA A 58 -25.11 22.40 16.37
CA ALA A 58 -25.92 21.24 16.72
C ALA A 58 -25.28 20.49 17.90
N GLU A 59 -26.08 20.01 18.85
CA GLU A 59 -25.57 19.28 20.02
C GLU A 59 -24.69 18.08 19.64
N GLU A 60 -25.04 17.37 18.57
CA GLU A 60 -24.26 16.24 18.03
C GLU A 60 -22.86 16.64 17.51
N SER A 61 -22.65 17.92 17.23
CA SER A 61 -21.38 18.49 16.74
C SER A 61 -20.55 19.14 17.86
N LEU A 62 -21.18 19.51 18.98
CA LEU A 62 -20.46 20.12 20.10
C LEU A 62 -19.48 19.14 20.74
N GLY A 63 -18.28 19.63 21.06
CA GLY A 63 -17.19 18.85 21.63
C GLY A 63 -16.53 17.87 20.67
N ARG A 64 -16.98 17.79 19.40
CA ARG A 64 -16.36 16.95 18.38
C ARG A 64 -15.45 17.76 17.48
N GLU A 65 -14.35 17.14 17.07
CA GLU A 65 -13.45 17.68 16.07
C GLU A 65 -14.07 17.52 14.68
N GLN A 66 -14.19 18.62 13.93
CA GLN A 66 -14.68 18.62 12.57
C GLN A 66 -13.86 19.58 11.71
N GLU A 67 -13.55 19.16 10.48
CA GLU A 67 -12.96 20.10 9.53
C GLU A 67 -14.02 21.06 9.01
N TRP A 68 -13.66 22.33 8.88
CA TRP A 68 -14.46 23.40 8.28
C TRP A 68 -13.57 24.29 7.43
N THR A 69 -14.15 25.03 6.52
CA THR A 69 -13.46 26.06 5.74
C THR A 69 -13.75 27.42 6.35
N PHE A 70 -12.70 28.09 6.81
CA PHE A 70 -12.79 29.47 7.25
C PHE A 70 -12.37 30.41 6.13
N ARG A 71 -12.91 31.63 6.17
CA ARG A 71 -12.56 32.73 5.29
C ARG A 71 -11.79 33.78 6.09
N ARG A 72 -10.62 34.15 5.58
CA ARG A 72 -9.75 35.19 6.14
C ARG A 72 -10.23 36.58 5.74
N ARG A 73 -9.69 37.62 6.39
CA ARG A 73 -9.97 39.03 6.09
C ARG A 73 -9.71 39.41 4.62
N ASP A 74 -8.69 38.82 4.01
CA ASP A 74 -8.30 39.04 2.61
C ASP A 74 -9.19 38.31 1.59
N GLY A 75 -10.18 37.54 2.06
CA GLY A 75 -11.08 36.74 1.23
C GLY A 75 -10.55 35.35 0.89
N SER A 76 -9.29 35.02 1.20
CA SER A 76 -8.75 33.67 1.04
C SER A 76 -9.42 32.69 2.01
N THR A 77 -9.38 31.40 1.68
CA THR A 77 -9.92 30.34 2.53
C THR A 77 -8.82 29.53 3.20
N VAL A 78 -9.15 28.96 4.35
CA VAL A 78 -8.28 28.09 5.13
C VAL A 78 -9.07 26.92 5.68
N PRO A 79 -8.64 25.68 5.41
CA PRO A 79 -9.21 24.53 6.09
C PRO A 79 -8.74 24.55 7.55
N VAL A 80 -9.70 24.43 8.46
CA VAL A 80 -9.45 24.37 9.90
C VAL A 80 -10.04 23.10 10.48
N SER A 81 -9.33 22.48 11.42
CA SER A 81 -9.94 21.59 12.38
C SER A 81 -10.59 22.44 13.47
N LEU A 82 -11.91 22.31 13.63
CA LEU A 82 -12.73 23.09 14.53
C LEU A 82 -13.35 22.18 15.60
N VAL A 83 -13.19 22.58 16.86
CA VAL A 83 -13.97 22.06 17.98
C VAL A 83 -14.77 23.22 18.57
N VAL A 84 -16.08 23.05 18.74
CA VAL A 84 -16.95 24.03 19.40
C VAL A 84 -17.51 23.42 20.67
N THR A 85 -17.30 24.06 21.82
CA THR A 85 -17.87 23.64 23.10
C THR A 85 -18.87 24.67 23.60
N ALA A 86 -19.99 24.22 24.16
CA ALA A 86 -20.92 25.09 24.86
C ALA A 86 -20.37 25.42 26.25
N MET A 87 -20.36 26.70 26.61
CA MET A 87 -20.03 27.17 27.95
C MET A 87 -21.34 27.40 28.72
N ARG A 88 -21.41 26.90 29.95
CA ARG A 88 -22.55 27.01 30.84
C ARG A 88 -22.12 27.60 32.17
N ASP A 89 -23.01 28.35 32.83
CA ASP A 89 -22.80 28.80 34.20
C ASP A 89 -23.05 27.68 35.23
N ASP A 90 -22.85 27.99 36.52
CA ASP A 90 -23.06 27.06 37.63
C ASP A 90 -24.52 26.57 37.75
N ALA A 91 -25.48 27.31 37.18
CA ALA A 91 -26.89 26.93 37.09
C ALA A 91 -27.22 26.10 35.85
N GLY A 92 -26.23 25.80 34.99
CA GLY A 92 -26.38 25.03 33.76
C GLY A 92 -26.91 25.83 32.56
N ALA A 93 -27.14 27.13 32.71
CA ALA A 93 -27.62 27.99 31.64
C ALA A 93 -26.51 28.25 30.61
N LEU A 94 -26.85 28.23 29.33
CA LEU A 94 -25.91 28.47 28.23
C LEU A 94 -25.46 29.94 28.26
N VAL A 95 -24.17 30.18 28.52
CA VAL A 95 -23.57 31.52 28.53
C VAL A 95 -22.81 31.86 27.25
N GLY A 96 -22.43 30.86 26.46
CA GLY A 96 -21.79 31.08 25.17
C GLY A 96 -21.18 29.83 24.57
N TYR A 97 -20.29 30.04 23.59
CA TYR A 97 -19.55 28.97 22.94
C TYR A 97 -18.07 29.33 22.86
N LEU A 98 -17.22 28.33 23.05
CA LEU A 98 -15.78 28.42 22.81
C LEU A 98 -15.47 27.65 21.52
N SER A 99 -14.78 28.30 20.59
CA SER A 99 -14.35 27.70 19.33
C SER A 99 -12.83 27.60 19.31
N LEU A 100 -12.32 26.40 19.13
CA LEU A 100 -10.90 26.10 18.95
C LEU A 100 -10.70 25.72 17.48
N ALA A 101 -9.98 26.56 16.74
CA ALA A 101 -9.70 26.33 15.32
C ALA A 101 -8.19 26.20 15.09
N GLN A 102 -7.78 25.14 14.42
CA GLN A 102 -6.39 24.88 14.03
C GLN A 102 -6.28 24.81 12.50
N ASP A 103 -5.34 25.55 11.91
CA ASP A 103 -5.03 25.44 10.48
C ASP A 103 -4.54 24.01 10.16
N VAL A 104 -5.21 23.34 9.23
CA VAL A 104 -4.83 21.99 8.77
C VAL A 104 -4.31 21.98 7.33
N SER A 105 -4.00 23.15 6.74
CA SER A 105 -3.52 23.26 5.35
C SER A 105 -2.29 22.40 5.09
N ALA A 106 -1.25 22.56 5.92
CA ALA A 106 0.00 21.80 5.78
C ALA A 106 -0.22 20.29 5.95
N ARG A 107 -1.08 19.90 6.90
CA ARG A 107 -1.46 18.50 7.11
C ARG A 107 -2.15 17.92 5.88
N ARG A 108 -3.14 18.61 5.32
CA ARG A 108 -3.87 18.18 4.12
C ARG A 108 -2.97 18.09 2.90
N GLU A 109 -2.05 19.04 2.72
CA GLU A 109 -1.09 19.01 1.62
C GLU A 109 -0.14 17.81 1.74
N TYR A 110 0.37 17.55 2.94
CA TYR A 110 1.21 16.39 3.20
C TYR A 110 0.47 15.08 2.96
N GLU A 111 -0.75 14.93 3.48
CA GLU A 111 -1.59 13.74 3.28
C GLU A 111 -1.90 13.51 1.79
N ARG A 112 -2.20 14.57 1.03
CA ARG A 112 -2.43 14.48 -0.42
C ARG A 112 -1.16 14.07 -1.17
N SER A 113 -0.03 14.68 -0.84
CA SER A 113 1.27 14.37 -1.44
C SER A 113 1.66 12.91 -1.17
N LEU A 114 1.52 12.47 0.08
CA LEU A 114 1.77 11.09 0.48
C LEU A 114 0.87 10.11 -0.26
N LYS A 115 -0.43 10.40 -0.34
CA LYS A 115 -1.39 9.56 -1.06
C LYS A 115 -1.05 9.48 -2.55
N GLN A 116 -0.66 10.61 -3.17
CA GLN A 116 -0.26 10.63 -4.57
C GLN A 116 1.03 9.85 -4.81
N ALA A 117 2.03 10.00 -3.94
CA ALA A 117 3.29 9.24 -4.00
C ALA A 117 3.03 7.74 -3.85
N MET A 118 2.19 7.33 -2.89
CA MET A 118 1.78 5.95 -2.69
C MET A 118 1.08 5.38 -3.93
N HIS A 119 0.14 6.11 -4.53
CA HIS A 119 -0.53 5.68 -5.75
C HIS A 119 0.45 5.52 -6.92
N ARG A 120 1.39 6.45 -7.09
CA ARG A 120 2.43 6.37 -8.13
C ARG A 120 3.35 5.17 -7.93
N ALA A 121 3.82 4.94 -6.70
CA ALA A 121 4.66 3.81 -6.35
C ALA A 121 3.94 2.47 -6.61
N ASN A 122 2.69 2.34 -6.16
CA ASN A 122 1.90 1.13 -6.38
C ASN A 122 1.64 0.87 -7.87
N HIS A 123 1.34 1.92 -8.65
CA HIS A 123 1.16 1.78 -10.08
C HIS A 123 2.45 1.35 -10.79
N ALA A 124 3.59 1.94 -10.42
CA ALA A 124 4.90 1.57 -10.96
C ALA A 124 5.25 0.11 -10.65
N ASN A 125 5.03 -0.34 -9.41
CA ASN A 125 5.27 -1.74 -9.02
C ASN A 125 4.38 -2.71 -9.82
N ARG A 126 3.08 -2.42 -9.96
CA ARG A 126 2.18 -3.26 -10.77
C ARG A 126 2.60 -3.32 -12.23
N ALA A 127 2.98 -2.18 -12.82
CA ALA A 127 3.47 -2.13 -14.20
C ALA A 127 4.76 -2.94 -14.37
N LYS A 128 5.69 -2.85 -13.42
CA LYS A 128 6.93 -3.65 -13.38
C LYS A 128 6.61 -5.15 -13.31
N SER A 129 5.73 -5.58 -12.40
CA SER A 129 5.35 -6.99 -12.27
C SER A 129 4.67 -7.53 -13.52
N GLN A 130 3.74 -6.78 -14.11
CA GLN A 130 3.06 -7.18 -15.34
C GLN A 130 4.04 -7.29 -16.51
N PHE A 131 4.96 -6.33 -16.63
CA PHE A 131 6.00 -6.36 -17.66
C PHE A 131 6.87 -7.62 -17.53
N LEU A 132 7.36 -7.91 -16.32
CA LEU A 132 8.22 -9.08 -16.11
C LEU A 132 7.48 -10.40 -16.33
N ALA A 133 6.21 -10.50 -15.90
CA ALA A 133 5.36 -11.65 -16.18
C ALA A 133 5.20 -11.90 -17.69
N ASN A 134 4.85 -10.85 -18.44
CA ASN A 134 4.69 -10.94 -19.90
C ASN A 134 5.99 -11.33 -20.59
N MET A 135 7.09 -10.65 -20.25
CA MET A 135 8.41 -10.94 -20.82
C MET A 135 8.87 -12.37 -20.53
N SER A 136 8.59 -12.90 -19.33
CA SER A 136 8.92 -14.30 -19.06
C SER A 136 8.17 -15.27 -19.96
N HIS A 137 6.87 -15.05 -20.19
CA HIS A 137 6.10 -15.89 -21.11
C HIS A 137 6.62 -15.79 -22.55
N GLU A 138 6.95 -14.58 -23.00
CA GLU A 138 7.48 -14.34 -24.35
C GLU A 138 8.89 -14.90 -24.55
N ILE A 139 9.73 -14.95 -23.51
CA ILE A 139 11.07 -15.55 -23.59
C ILE A 139 11.00 -17.08 -23.42
N ARG A 140 10.09 -17.60 -22.59
CA ARG A 140 9.97 -19.05 -22.34
C ARG A 140 9.62 -19.82 -23.61
N THR A 141 8.74 -19.28 -24.45
CA THR A 141 8.30 -19.93 -25.70
C THR A 141 9.46 -20.21 -26.68
N PRO A 142 10.25 -19.21 -27.13
CA PRO A 142 11.39 -19.45 -28.01
C PRO A 142 12.49 -20.28 -27.32
N LEU A 143 12.70 -20.10 -26.01
CA LEU A 143 13.69 -20.88 -25.27
C LEU A 143 13.34 -22.37 -25.20
N ASN A 144 12.06 -22.69 -24.96
CA ASN A 144 11.56 -24.06 -25.01
C ASN A 144 11.69 -24.67 -26.41
N ALA A 145 11.53 -23.88 -27.47
CA ALA A 145 11.79 -24.33 -28.84
C ALA A 145 13.28 -24.64 -29.06
N VAL A 146 14.20 -23.79 -28.59
CA VAL A 146 15.65 -24.04 -28.65
C VAL A 146 16.02 -25.33 -27.89
N ILE A 147 15.48 -25.52 -26.68
CA ILE A 147 15.68 -26.75 -25.90
C ILE A 147 15.12 -27.96 -26.67
N GLY A 148 13.90 -27.87 -27.20
CA GLY A 148 13.28 -28.95 -27.96
C GLY A 148 14.08 -29.33 -29.20
N LEU A 149 14.52 -28.34 -30.00
CA LEU A 149 15.35 -28.55 -31.17
C LEU A 149 16.72 -29.15 -30.81
N SER A 150 17.31 -28.73 -29.69
CA SER A 150 18.56 -29.33 -29.20
C SER A 150 18.39 -30.82 -28.85
N TYR A 151 17.26 -31.20 -28.24
CA TYR A 151 16.92 -32.60 -27.99
C TYR A 151 16.68 -33.41 -29.27
N LEU A 152 16.10 -32.80 -30.31
CA LEU A 152 15.92 -33.46 -31.60
C LEU A 152 17.27 -33.65 -32.33
N LEU A 153 18.14 -32.65 -32.29
CA LEU A 153 19.49 -32.73 -32.87
C LEU A 153 20.34 -33.82 -32.23
N GLU A 154 20.25 -34.02 -30.91
CA GLU A 154 20.94 -35.13 -30.22
C GLU A 154 20.53 -36.53 -30.73
N ARG A 155 19.39 -36.65 -31.40
CA ARG A 155 18.90 -37.92 -31.97
C ARG A 155 19.30 -38.10 -33.43
N THR A 156 20.12 -37.20 -33.98
CA THR A 156 20.67 -37.26 -35.33
C THR A 156 22.14 -37.69 -35.29
N ALA A 157 22.72 -38.02 -36.45
CA ALA A 157 24.15 -38.27 -36.55
C ALA A 157 24.91 -36.95 -36.41
N LEU A 158 25.57 -36.76 -35.26
CA LEU A 158 26.42 -35.61 -34.96
C LEU A 158 27.87 -36.05 -34.85
N ASP A 159 28.79 -35.21 -35.32
CA ASP A 159 30.20 -35.36 -34.98
C ASP A 159 30.50 -34.93 -33.52
N ALA A 160 31.74 -35.13 -33.07
CA ALA A 160 32.13 -34.84 -31.70
C ALA A 160 32.01 -33.35 -31.34
N ASP A 161 32.32 -32.45 -32.27
CA ASP A 161 32.25 -31.00 -32.05
C ASP A 161 30.79 -30.53 -32.01
N GLN A 162 29.96 -31.02 -32.93
CA GLN A 162 28.52 -30.77 -32.99
C GLN A 162 27.80 -31.26 -31.72
N SER A 163 28.12 -32.46 -31.24
CA SER A 163 27.61 -32.99 -29.97
C SER A 163 28.01 -32.07 -28.80
N GLY A 164 29.26 -31.63 -28.77
CA GLY A 164 29.74 -30.64 -27.80
C GLY A 164 28.99 -29.30 -27.85
N PHE A 165 28.69 -28.78 -29.04
CA PHE A 165 27.92 -27.55 -29.21
C PHE A 165 26.47 -27.70 -28.74
N VAL A 166 25.80 -28.81 -29.07
CA VAL A 166 24.42 -29.08 -28.63
C VAL A 166 24.35 -29.19 -27.10
N GLY A 167 25.33 -29.85 -26.47
CA GLY A 167 25.46 -29.88 -25.02
C GLY A 167 25.58 -28.48 -24.40
N LYS A 168 26.42 -27.61 -24.98
CA LYS A 168 26.58 -26.21 -24.53
C LYS A 168 25.29 -25.40 -24.70
N ILE A 169 24.56 -25.57 -25.80
CA ILE A 169 23.25 -24.92 -26.02
C ILE A 169 22.25 -25.31 -24.94
N LYS A 170 22.18 -26.60 -24.59
CA LYS A 170 21.28 -27.10 -23.52
C LYS A 170 21.61 -26.50 -22.16
N VAL A 171 22.89 -26.50 -21.78
CA VAL A 171 23.34 -25.92 -20.51
C VAL A 171 22.99 -24.43 -20.46
N ALA A 172 23.36 -23.66 -21.48
CA ALA A 172 23.07 -22.23 -21.55
C ALA A 172 21.56 -21.94 -21.50
N SER A 173 20.74 -22.72 -22.22
CA SER A 173 19.29 -22.54 -22.25
C SER A 173 18.64 -22.84 -20.89
N LYS A 174 19.09 -23.89 -20.19
CA LYS A 174 18.62 -24.21 -18.84
C LYS A 174 19.01 -23.12 -17.83
N SER A 175 20.25 -22.64 -17.88
CA SER A 175 20.71 -21.55 -17.02
C SER A 175 19.90 -20.27 -17.24
N LEU A 176 19.61 -19.90 -18.49
CA LEU A 176 18.81 -18.73 -18.80
C LEU A 176 17.37 -18.86 -18.27
N LEU A 177 16.76 -20.05 -18.40
CA LEU A 177 15.43 -20.31 -17.86
C LEU A 177 15.39 -20.17 -16.33
N SER A 178 16.44 -20.62 -15.63
CA SER A 178 16.57 -20.44 -14.18
C SER A 178 16.60 -18.96 -13.82
N ILE A 179 17.48 -18.18 -14.45
CA ILE A 179 17.61 -16.73 -14.17
C ILE A 179 16.28 -16.01 -14.39
N ILE A 180 15.54 -16.34 -15.45
CA ILE A 180 14.22 -15.75 -15.73
C ILE A 180 13.22 -16.11 -14.62
N ASN A 181 13.21 -17.36 -14.16
CA ASN A 181 12.33 -17.78 -13.08
C ASN A 181 12.69 -17.08 -11.76
N ASP A 182 13.97 -16.89 -11.47
CA ASP A 182 14.44 -16.21 -10.26
C ASP A 182 14.04 -14.73 -10.27
N VAL A 183 14.17 -14.04 -11.41
CA VAL A 183 13.73 -12.65 -11.58
C VAL A 183 12.20 -12.52 -11.41
N LEU A 184 11.44 -13.48 -11.92
CA LEU A 184 10.00 -13.53 -11.72
C LEU A 184 9.61 -13.76 -10.25
N ASP A 185 10.25 -14.73 -9.59
CA ASP A 185 9.95 -15.04 -8.20
C ASP A 185 10.28 -13.83 -7.30
N LEU A 186 11.41 -13.15 -7.53
CA LEU A 186 11.72 -11.89 -6.85
C LEU A 186 10.65 -10.81 -7.09
N SER A 187 10.17 -10.68 -8.32
CA SER A 187 9.13 -9.69 -8.65
C SER A 187 7.79 -9.97 -7.96
N LYS A 188 7.43 -11.25 -7.81
CA LYS A 188 6.24 -11.67 -7.06
C LYS A 188 6.40 -11.42 -5.56
N ILE A 189 7.60 -11.55 -5.01
CA ILE A 189 7.91 -11.22 -3.61
C ILE A 189 7.73 -9.72 -3.38
N GLU A 190 8.33 -8.88 -4.23
CA GLU A 190 8.23 -7.41 -4.12
C GLU A 190 6.79 -6.90 -4.22
N ALA A 191 5.96 -7.60 -5.00
CA ALA A 191 4.53 -7.27 -5.17
C ALA A 191 3.63 -7.85 -4.06
N ALA A 192 4.18 -8.62 -3.10
CA ALA A 192 3.42 -9.40 -2.12
C ALA A 192 2.41 -10.38 -2.77
N GLU A 193 2.70 -10.84 -4.00
CA GLU A 193 1.89 -11.78 -4.78
C GLU A 193 2.41 -13.22 -4.68
N MET A 194 3.60 -13.42 -4.11
CA MET A 194 4.14 -14.76 -3.87
C MET A 194 3.34 -15.48 -2.78
N GLN A 195 2.55 -16.46 -3.19
CA GLN A 195 1.93 -17.38 -2.25
C GLN A 195 2.90 -18.51 -1.93
N ILE A 196 3.15 -18.71 -0.64
CA ILE A 196 3.88 -19.87 -0.11
C ILE A 196 2.82 -20.88 0.31
N GLU A 197 2.84 -22.05 -0.32
CA GLU A 197 1.96 -23.13 0.10
C GLU A 197 2.40 -23.66 1.46
N ARG A 198 1.47 -23.79 2.39
CA ARG A 198 1.71 -24.47 3.68
C ARG A 198 0.97 -25.79 3.66
N ALA A 199 1.67 -26.84 3.27
CA ALA A 199 1.14 -28.19 3.28
C ALA A 199 2.03 -29.10 4.13
N PRO A 200 1.46 -30.06 4.87
CA PRO A 200 2.24 -31.09 5.53
C PRO A 200 2.88 -32.00 4.46
N PHE A 201 4.18 -32.24 4.57
CA PHE A 201 4.89 -33.19 3.73
C PHE A 201 5.94 -33.98 4.53
N ALA A 202 6.24 -35.21 4.08
CA ALA A 202 7.30 -36.02 4.65
C ALA A 202 8.66 -35.57 4.07
N PRO A 203 9.65 -35.19 4.90
CA PRO A 203 10.96 -34.75 4.41
C PRO A 203 11.76 -35.87 3.73
N LEU A 204 11.64 -37.11 4.23
CA LEU A 204 12.49 -38.23 3.81
C LEU A 204 12.36 -38.56 2.30
N PRO A 205 11.15 -38.69 1.71
CA PRO A 205 11.00 -38.88 0.27
C PRO A 205 11.63 -37.76 -0.56
N MET A 206 11.43 -36.49 -0.17
CA MET A 206 11.99 -35.33 -0.86
C MET A 206 13.52 -35.35 -0.84
N LEU A 207 14.11 -35.57 0.33
CA LEU A 207 15.57 -35.65 0.49
C LEU A 207 16.18 -36.81 -0.30
N THR A 208 15.47 -37.94 -0.35
CA THR A 208 15.91 -39.14 -1.09
C THR A 208 15.96 -38.87 -2.60
N GLU A 209 14.92 -38.22 -3.13
CA GLU A 209 14.82 -37.84 -4.55
C GLU A 209 15.93 -36.86 -4.96
N ILE A 210 16.24 -35.88 -4.10
CA ILE A 210 17.36 -34.94 -4.30
C ILE A 210 18.71 -35.68 -4.23
N ALA A 211 18.88 -36.57 -3.26
CA ALA A 211 20.09 -37.34 -3.07
C ALA A 211 20.41 -38.26 -4.26
N GLU A 212 19.40 -38.87 -4.87
CA GLU A 212 19.57 -39.67 -6.10
C GLU A 212 20.07 -38.81 -7.27
N LEU A 213 19.48 -37.64 -7.48
CA LEU A 213 19.91 -36.71 -8.54
C LEU A 213 21.36 -36.24 -8.34
N MET A 214 21.73 -35.92 -7.10
CA MET A 214 23.08 -35.51 -6.73
C MET A 214 24.10 -36.65 -6.89
N ARG A 215 23.72 -37.89 -6.53
CA ARG A 215 24.59 -39.07 -6.66
C ARG A 215 25.01 -39.31 -8.11
N VAL A 216 24.08 -39.21 -9.06
CA VAL A 216 24.39 -39.34 -10.51
C VAL A 216 25.40 -38.27 -10.97
N GLN A 217 25.25 -37.03 -10.50
CA GLN A 217 26.18 -35.95 -10.84
C GLN A 217 27.56 -36.12 -10.18
N ALA A 218 27.59 -36.63 -8.95
CA ALA A 218 28.80 -36.88 -8.19
C ALA A 218 29.61 -38.04 -8.81
N GLU A 219 28.94 -39.14 -9.17
CA GLU A 219 29.56 -40.28 -9.87
C GLU A 219 30.17 -39.86 -11.21
N ALA A 220 29.45 -39.05 -12.00
CA ALA A 220 29.97 -38.51 -13.26
C ALA A 220 31.24 -37.65 -13.09
N LYS A 221 31.49 -37.14 -11.88
CA LYS A 221 32.67 -36.33 -11.53
C LYS A 221 33.68 -37.09 -10.66
N GLY A 222 33.43 -38.36 -10.33
CA GLY A 222 34.27 -39.16 -9.43
C GLY A 222 34.28 -38.67 -7.97
N ILE A 223 33.21 -38.01 -7.51
CA ILE A 223 33.09 -37.44 -6.17
C ILE A 223 32.26 -38.37 -5.28
N GLY A 224 32.72 -38.65 -4.06
CA GLY A 224 31.93 -39.38 -3.06
C GLY A 224 30.79 -38.51 -2.52
N PHE A 225 29.57 -39.05 -2.51
CA PHE A 225 28.37 -38.36 -2.02
C PHE A 225 27.73 -39.16 -0.87
N ALA A 226 27.51 -38.49 0.27
CA ALA A 226 26.82 -39.03 1.43
C ALA A 226 25.73 -38.04 1.88
N MET A 227 24.59 -38.57 2.32
CA MET A 227 23.49 -37.81 2.90
C MET A 227 23.34 -38.24 4.36
N GLU A 228 23.41 -37.28 5.27
CA GLU A 228 23.18 -37.50 6.70
C GLU A 228 21.90 -36.78 7.12
N THR A 229 21.04 -37.48 7.87
CA THR A 229 19.79 -36.94 8.41
C THR A 229 19.78 -37.11 9.93
N PRO A 230 19.21 -36.17 10.70
CA PRO A 230 19.05 -36.33 12.15
C PRO A 230 18.16 -37.53 12.48
N ASP A 231 18.42 -38.16 13.63
CA ASP A 231 17.62 -39.26 14.20
C ASP A 231 17.05 -38.85 15.57
N PRO A 232 15.71 -38.69 15.72
CA PRO A 232 14.68 -38.96 14.73
C PRO A 232 14.49 -37.78 13.75
N LEU A 233 14.29 -38.12 12.48
CA LEU A 233 13.79 -37.18 11.47
C LEU A 233 12.28 -37.02 11.65
N PRO A 234 11.71 -35.81 11.62
CA PRO A 234 10.26 -35.62 11.71
C PRO A 234 9.53 -36.32 10.56
N ASP A 235 8.46 -37.07 10.87
CA ASP A 235 7.62 -37.75 9.86
C ASP A 235 6.89 -36.77 8.94
N ALA A 236 6.60 -35.57 9.42
CA ALA A 236 5.96 -34.51 8.67
C ALA A 236 6.46 -33.12 9.10
N VAL A 237 6.58 -32.22 8.13
CA VAL A 237 6.83 -30.78 8.35
C VAL A 237 5.85 -29.97 7.51
N GLU A 238 5.53 -28.75 7.94
CA GLU A 238 4.72 -27.83 7.15
C GLU A 238 5.61 -26.94 6.29
N GLY A 239 5.33 -26.87 4.99
CA GLY A 239 6.01 -25.95 4.08
C GLY A 239 5.63 -26.15 2.62
N ASP A 240 6.37 -25.45 1.76
CA ASP A 240 6.22 -25.53 0.30
C ASP A 240 7.28 -26.48 -0.25
N VAL A 241 6.93 -27.77 -0.35
CA VAL A 241 7.83 -28.83 -0.85
C VAL A 241 8.33 -28.53 -2.28
N THR A 242 7.50 -27.88 -3.09
CA THR A 242 7.80 -27.59 -4.50
C THR A 242 8.90 -26.54 -4.62
N ARG A 243 8.90 -25.55 -3.72
CA ARG A 243 9.95 -24.54 -3.64
C ARG A 243 11.20 -25.04 -2.95
N LEU A 244 11.07 -25.89 -1.93
CA LEU A 244 12.23 -26.51 -1.25
C LEU A 244 13.03 -27.46 -2.15
N ARG A 245 12.41 -28.03 -3.19
CA ARG A 245 13.07 -28.87 -4.20
C ARG A 245 13.90 -28.08 -5.23
N ARG A 246 13.69 -26.77 -5.37
CA ARG A 246 14.40 -25.92 -6.32
C ARG A 246 15.72 -25.44 -5.73
#